data_AF-A0A451CU15-F1
#
_entry.id   AF-A0A451CU15-F1
#
_cell.length_a   1.000
_cell.length_b   1.000
_cell.length_c   1.000
_cell.angle_alpha   90.00
_cell.angle_beta   90.00
_cell.angle_gamma   90.00
#
_symmetry.space_group_name_H-M   'P 1'
#
loop_
_entity.id
_entity.type
_entity.pdbx_description
1 polymer ?
#
loop_
_entity_poly.entity_id
_entity_poly.type
_entity_poly.pdbx_seq_one_letter_code
_entity_poly.pdbx_strand_id
1 'polypeptide(L)'
;MTIQCQYHWLLSLRGGRVTPARDRRIDEMRQSDNSVGDKAMMFFENYEIEYYPLPIKSNVYFARRLEDISKKTSFLSENHPAILSDFSDIIGGEYVVTQHDQLYFLPRGKRGVRLTMDESSSAVRSLLDVGFYLKHIASPGDILMVDEPELNLHPENQRRIARLFARLVNLGIEVFVTTHSDYIVKELNTLIMLNHGRPHLERIAQEEGYLPEELLSPDKIRVYIAEEGLLKQEGKKRRTRALTFTSADIDPELGIEVGSFDKTIDTMNRIQEEIVWGDE
;
A
#
# COMPACT_ATOMS: atom_id res chain seq x y z
N MET A 1 10.93 2.81 7.43
CA MET A 1 9.90 1.97 6.77
C MET A 1 9.57 0.80 7.67
N THR A 2 8.29 0.56 7.92
CA THR A 2 7.83 -0.62 8.65
C THR A 2 6.95 -1.44 7.72
N ILE A 3 7.24 -2.73 7.60
CA ILE A 3 6.48 -3.63 6.74
C ILE A 3 5.88 -4.73 7.58
N GLN A 4 4.59 -4.91 7.45
CA GLN A 4 3.86 -6.00 8.06
C GLN A 4 3.46 -6.99 6.97
N CYS A 5 4.10 -8.14 6.94
CA CYS A 5 3.77 -9.17 5.99
C CYS A 5 2.71 -10.09 6.61
N GLN A 6 1.51 -10.15 6.00
CA GLN A 6 0.37 -10.86 6.57
C GLN A 6 0.28 -12.28 6.02
N TYR A 7 0.40 -13.33 6.85
CA TYR A 7 0.35 -14.71 6.34
C TYR A 7 -0.46 -15.68 7.20
N HIS A 8 -1.78 -15.48 7.21
CA HIS A 8 -2.77 -16.54 7.48
C HIS A 8 -4.18 -15.97 7.31
N TRP A 9 -5.01 -16.63 6.50
CA TRP A 9 -6.45 -16.41 6.53
C TRP A 9 -7.04 -17.07 7.78
N LEU A 10 -7.30 -16.27 8.82
CA LEU A 10 -8.23 -16.63 9.88
C LEU A 10 -8.89 -15.38 10.46
N LEU A 11 -9.55 -14.61 9.58
CA LEU A 11 -10.74 -13.87 9.98
C LEU A 11 -11.87 -14.88 10.25
N SER A 12 -11.75 -15.62 11.37
CA SER A 12 -12.95 -16.11 12.05
C SER A 12 -13.63 -14.91 12.67
N LEU A 13 -14.32 -14.13 11.84
CA LEU A 13 -15.40 -13.27 12.29
C LEU A 13 -16.45 -14.21 12.89
N ARG A 14 -16.31 -14.54 14.18
CA ARG A 14 -17.45 -14.99 14.98
C ARG A 14 -18.48 -13.88 14.88
N GLY A 15 -19.50 -14.14 14.06
CA GLY A 15 -20.50 -13.17 13.63
C GLY A 15 -21.05 -12.34 14.79
N GLY A 16 -20.66 -11.08 14.83
CA GLY A 16 -21.58 -10.04 15.25
C GLY A 16 -22.67 -9.98 14.19
N ARG A 17 -23.92 -10.26 14.57
CA ARG A 17 -25.08 -10.17 13.68
C ARG A 17 -25.11 -8.76 13.07
N VAL A 18 -24.76 -8.64 11.79
CA VAL A 18 -25.18 -7.51 10.98
C VAL A 18 -26.70 -7.60 10.94
N THR A 19 -27.36 -6.65 11.61
CA THR A 19 -28.81 -6.62 11.70
C THR A 19 -29.36 -6.01 10.42
N PRO A 20 -30.16 -6.73 9.60
CA PRO A 20 -30.71 -6.22 8.33
C PRO A 20 -31.65 -5.01 8.49
N ALA A 21 -31.95 -4.62 9.73
CA ALA A 21 -32.83 -3.51 10.06
C ALA A 21 -32.17 -2.13 9.86
N ARG A 22 -30.83 -2.05 9.81
CA ARG A 22 -30.12 -0.77 9.59
C ARG A 22 -30.07 -0.37 8.12
N ASP A 23 -29.69 -1.28 7.23
CA ASP A 23 -29.65 -1.01 5.78
C ASP A 23 -31.02 -0.63 5.23
N ARG A 24 -32.08 -1.28 5.73
CA ARG A 24 -33.46 -0.98 5.35
C ARG A 24 -33.90 0.44 5.73
N ARG A 25 -33.42 0.97 6.87
CA ARG A 25 -33.71 2.35 7.29
C ARG A 25 -32.96 3.39 6.45
N ILE A 26 -31.75 3.06 6.00
CA ILE A 26 -30.96 3.91 5.10
C ILE A 26 -31.62 3.97 3.71
N ASP A 27 -32.09 2.82 3.20
CA ASP A 27 -32.86 2.78 1.95
C ASP A 27 -34.24 3.45 2.06
N GLU A 28 -34.92 3.38 3.21
CA GLU A 28 -36.17 4.11 3.47
C GLU A 28 -35.94 5.63 3.53
N MET A 29 -34.79 6.09 4.03
CA MET A 29 -34.42 7.52 4.03
C MET A 29 -34.00 8.02 2.64
N ARG A 30 -33.40 7.17 1.79
CA ARG A 30 -33.10 7.48 0.38
C ARG A 30 -34.35 7.76 -0.45
N GLN A 31 -35.49 7.20 -0.07
CA GLN A 31 -36.76 7.43 -0.76
C GLN A 31 -37.50 8.68 -0.27
N SER A 32 -37.05 9.34 0.80
CA SER A 32 -37.66 10.57 1.29
C SER A 32 -37.04 11.80 0.63
N ASP A 33 -37.68 12.31 -0.42
CA ASP A 33 -37.39 13.61 -1.02
C ASP A 33 -37.69 14.71 0.01
N ASN A 34 -36.66 15.17 0.74
CA ASN A 34 -36.61 16.47 1.41
C ASN A 34 -35.20 16.77 1.93
N SER A 35 -34.82 18.05 1.94
CA SER A 35 -33.56 18.59 2.50
C SER A 35 -33.25 18.20 3.97
N VAL A 36 -34.23 17.63 4.67
CA VAL A 36 -34.12 17.08 6.03
C VAL A 36 -33.52 15.66 6.00
N GLY A 37 -33.84 14.87 4.97
CA GLY A 37 -33.26 13.55 4.71
C GLY A 37 -31.75 13.63 4.52
N ASP A 38 -31.29 14.54 3.64
CA ASP A 38 -29.85 14.75 3.39
C ASP A 38 -29.09 15.21 4.64
N LYS A 39 -29.68 16.10 5.45
CA LYS A 39 -29.08 16.56 6.70
C LYS A 39 -29.03 15.46 7.75
N ALA A 40 -30.07 14.65 7.85
CA ALA A 40 -30.09 13.49 8.74
C ALA A 40 -29.06 12.44 8.29
N MET A 41 -28.96 12.16 6.99
CA MET A 41 -27.97 11.26 6.39
C MET A 41 -26.54 11.73 6.68
N MET A 42 -26.24 13.00 6.43
CA MET A 42 -24.96 13.61 6.80
C MET A 42 -24.69 13.52 8.31
N PHE A 43 -25.71 13.66 9.16
CA PHE A 43 -25.57 13.50 10.60
C PHE A 43 -25.26 12.06 11.00
N PHE A 44 -25.95 11.07 10.41
CA PHE A 44 -25.73 9.65 10.69
C PHE A 44 -24.40 9.15 10.15
N GLU A 45 -24.01 9.54 8.94
CA GLU A 45 -22.69 9.23 8.37
C GLU A 45 -21.57 9.84 9.22
N ASN A 46 -21.69 11.11 9.63
CA ASN A 46 -20.69 11.74 10.50
C ASN A 46 -20.63 11.08 11.89
N TYR A 47 -21.78 10.63 12.42
CA TYR A 47 -21.84 9.93 13.70
C TYR A 47 -21.20 8.54 13.62
N GLU A 48 -21.38 7.79 12.53
CA GLU A 48 -20.74 6.49 12.34
C GLU A 48 -19.22 6.62 12.09
N ILE A 49 -18.78 7.67 11.40
CA ILE A 49 -17.35 7.93 11.17
C ILE A 49 -16.60 8.21 12.48
N GLU A 50 -17.27 8.73 13.50
CA GLU A 50 -16.65 9.05 14.79
C GLU A 50 -16.20 7.81 15.56
N TYR A 51 -16.82 6.65 15.30
CA TYR A 51 -16.47 5.37 15.92
C TYR A 51 -15.43 4.56 15.15
N TYR A 52 -15.01 5.01 13.96
CA TYR A 52 -13.95 4.32 13.23
C TYR A 52 -12.58 4.51 13.89
N PRO A 53 -11.70 3.50 13.82
CA PRO A 53 -10.28 3.67 14.12
C PRO A 53 -9.70 4.88 13.38
N LEU A 54 -8.77 5.58 14.03
CA LEU A 54 -8.16 6.82 13.51
C LEU A 54 -7.68 6.73 12.06
N PRO A 55 -7.03 5.65 11.59
CA PRO A 55 -6.59 5.55 10.19
C PRO A 55 -7.76 5.55 9.19
N ILE A 56 -8.82 4.80 9.48
CA ILE A 56 -10.02 4.72 8.63
C ILE A 56 -10.73 6.07 8.62
N LYS A 57 -10.91 6.67 9.80
CA LYS A 57 -11.50 8.00 9.95
C LYS A 57 -10.72 9.05 9.14
N SER A 58 -9.40 9.04 9.25
CA SER A 58 -8.52 9.96 8.52
C SER A 58 -8.62 9.76 7.00
N ASN A 59 -8.67 8.51 6.54
CA ASN A 59 -8.83 8.21 5.11
C ASN A 59 -10.18 8.71 4.57
N VAL A 60 -11.28 8.47 5.28
CA VAL A 60 -12.61 8.97 4.87
C VAL A 60 -12.64 10.50 4.81
N TYR A 61 -12.02 11.19 5.78
CA TYR A 61 -11.89 12.65 5.72
C TYR A 61 -11.01 13.12 4.58
N PHE A 62 -9.93 12.40 4.27
CA PHE A 62 -9.04 12.71 3.14
C PHE A 62 -9.81 12.62 1.82
N ALA A 63 -10.51 11.50 1.58
CA ALA A 63 -11.29 11.27 0.37
C ALA A 63 -12.42 12.32 0.19
N ARG A 64 -13.06 12.75 1.29
CA ARG A 64 -14.08 13.81 1.27
C ARG A 64 -13.53 15.20 0.99
N ARG A 65 -12.21 15.41 1.16
CA ARG A 65 -11.55 16.72 1.03
C ARG A 65 -10.58 16.78 -0.15
N LEU A 66 -10.64 15.84 -1.09
CA LEU A 66 -9.77 15.81 -2.27
C LEU A 66 -9.78 17.14 -3.05
N GLU A 67 -10.91 17.85 -3.06
CA GLU A 67 -11.04 19.17 -3.66
C GLU A 67 -10.14 20.22 -2.99
N ASP A 68 -10.28 20.40 -1.67
CA ASP A 68 -9.43 21.30 -0.88
C ASP A 68 -7.96 20.95 -1.01
N ILE A 69 -7.67 19.64 -1.04
CA ILE A 69 -6.33 19.09 -1.12
C ILE A 69 -5.71 19.40 -2.49
N SER A 70 -6.48 19.28 -3.58
CA SER A 70 -5.99 19.50 -4.94
C SER A 70 -5.42 20.90 -5.18
N LYS A 71 -5.83 21.88 -4.37
CA LYS A 71 -5.39 23.28 -4.43
C LYS A 71 -4.03 23.52 -3.77
N LYS A 72 -3.51 22.55 -3.01
CA LYS A 72 -2.22 22.62 -2.31
C LYS A 72 -1.09 22.06 -3.16
N THR A 73 0.14 22.43 -2.85
CA THR A 73 1.36 21.82 -3.38
C THR A 73 2.13 21.16 -2.24
N SER A 74 2.58 19.93 -2.47
CA SER A 74 3.44 19.21 -1.51
C SER A 74 4.91 19.62 -1.65
N PHE A 75 5.69 19.29 -0.63
CA PHE A 75 7.16 19.38 -0.68
C PHE A 75 7.75 18.58 -1.86
N LEU A 76 7.14 17.42 -2.19
CA LEU A 76 7.57 16.58 -3.30
C LEU A 76 7.31 17.24 -4.65
N SER A 77 6.17 17.91 -4.82
CA SER A 77 5.85 18.64 -6.05
C SER A 77 6.84 19.78 -6.33
N GLU A 78 7.33 20.44 -5.28
CA GLU A 78 8.23 21.59 -5.42
C GLU A 78 9.69 21.17 -5.59
N ASN A 79 10.15 20.18 -4.82
CA ASN A 79 11.58 19.85 -4.74
C ASN A 79 11.96 18.54 -5.44
N HIS A 80 11.00 17.62 -5.63
CA HIS A 80 11.25 16.27 -6.16
C HIS A 80 10.22 15.84 -7.23
N PRO A 81 10.05 16.60 -8.33
CA PRO A 81 9.04 16.30 -9.36
C PRO A 81 9.27 14.95 -10.06
N ALA A 82 10.50 14.43 -10.03
CA ALA A 82 10.82 13.09 -10.56
C ALA A 82 10.01 11.98 -9.88
N ILE A 83 9.73 12.08 -8.57
CA ILE A 83 8.94 11.09 -7.82
C ILE A 83 7.49 11.05 -8.32
N LEU A 84 6.94 12.22 -8.68
CA LEU A 84 5.60 12.30 -9.26
C LEU A 84 5.57 11.73 -10.68
N SER A 85 6.64 11.93 -11.45
CA SER A 85 6.78 11.30 -12.77
C SER A 85 6.81 9.77 -12.65
N ASP A 86 7.57 9.22 -11.71
CA ASP A 86 7.62 7.76 -11.48
C ASP A 86 6.26 7.22 -11.07
N PHE A 87 5.55 7.94 -10.21
CA PHE A 87 4.19 7.59 -9.81
C PHE A 87 3.21 7.64 -10.99
N SER A 88 3.29 8.67 -11.84
CA SER A 88 2.54 8.76 -13.09
C SER A 88 2.84 7.59 -14.04
N ASP A 89 4.06 7.09 -14.02
CA ASP A 89 4.50 5.94 -14.84
C ASP A 89 3.99 4.61 -14.29
N ILE A 90 3.80 4.50 -12.98
CA ILE A 90 3.16 3.34 -12.33
C ILE A 90 1.68 3.26 -12.69
N ILE A 91 0.95 4.38 -12.58
CA ILE A 91 -0.49 4.42 -12.88
C ILE A 91 -0.78 4.50 -14.39
N GLY A 92 0.22 4.87 -15.20
CA GLY A 92 0.10 5.05 -16.64
C GLY A 92 -0.64 6.31 -17.06
N GLY A 93 -0.57 7.38 -16.26
CA GLY A 93 -1.31 8.63 -16.51
C GLY A 93 -1.24 9.64 -15.37
N GLU A 94 -2.18 10.58 -15.36
CA GLU A 94 -2.26 11.64 -14.36
C GLU A 94 -3.69 11.87 -13.88
N TYR A 95 -3.84 12.22 -12.60
CA TYR A 95 -5.11 12.68 -12.04
C TYR A 95 -5.27 14.19 -12.22
N VAL A 96 -6.44 14.60 -12.71
CA VAL A 96 -6.80 16.00 -12.91
C VAL A 96 -8.16 16.28 -12.29
N VAL A 97 -8.21 17.32 -11.45
CA VAL A 97 -9.46 17.88 -10.92
C VAL A 97 -9.85 19.06 -11.80
N THR A 98 -11.08 19.05 -12.31
CA THR A 98 -11.61 20.14 -13.14
C THR A 98 -12.21 21.26 -12.29
N GLN A 99 -12.54 22.39 -12.92
CA GLN A 99 -13.16 23.55 -12.25
C GLN A 99 -14.56 23.28 -11.69
N HIS A 100 -15.21 22.17 -12.06
CA HIS A 100 -16.50 21.73 -11.50
C HIS A 100 -16.31 20.57 -10.51
N ASP A 101 -15.11 20.46 -9.92
CA ASP A 101 -14.74 19.49 -8.91
C ASP A 101 -14.90 18.02 -9.34
N GLN A 102 -14.90 17.78 -10.65
CA GLN A 102 -14.91 16.43 -11.21
C GLN A 102 -13.48 15.93 -11.40
N LEU A 103 -13.23 14.74 -10.84
CA LEU A 103 -11.96 14.02 -10.92
C LEU A 103 -11.91 13.15 -12.18
N TYR A 104 -10.87 13.37 -12.99
CA TYR A 104 -10.59 12.60 -14.19
C TYR A 104 -9.20 11.99 -14.15
N PHE A 105 -9.07 10.86 -14.83
CA PHE A 105 -7.79 10.24 -15.14
C PHE A 105 -7.44 10.48 -16.61
N LEU A 106 -6.23 10.96 -16.85
CA LEU A 106 -5.66 11.21 -18.17
C LEU A 106 -4.62 10.13 -18.48
N PRO A 107 -4.96 9.11 -19.30
CA PRO A 107 -4.01 8.07 -19.67
C PRO A 107 -2.86 8.62 -20.51
N ARG A 108 -1.63 8.20 -20.19
CA ARG A 108 -0.42 8.60 -20.91
C ARG A 108 -0.47 8.12 -22.37
N GLY A 109 -0.12 9.00 -23.31
CA GLY A 109 -0.05 8.67 -24.73
C GLY A 109 -1.39 8.69 -25.49
N LYS A 110 -2.54 8.82 -24.83
CA LYS A 110 -3.86 8.95 -25.48
C LYS A 110 -4.39 10.37 -25.38
N ARG A 111 -4.06 11.21 -26.37
CA ARG A 111 -4.56 12.59 -26.44
C ARG A 111 -6.08 12.61 -26.60
N GLY A 112 -6.75 13.41 -25.76
CA GLY A 112 -8.19 13.65 -25.82
C GLY A 112 -9.06 12.63 -25.06
N VAL A 113 -8.48 11.56 -24.52
CA VAL A 113 -9.21 10.62 -23.66
C VAL A 113 -9.17 11.15 -22.22
N ARG A 114 -10.35 11.30 -21.62
CA ARG A 114 -10.52 11.60 -20.20
C ARG A 114 -11.46 10.56 -19.63
N LEU A 115 -11.00 9.84 -18.61
CA LEU A 115 -11.80 8.80 -17.97
C LEU A 115 -12.28 9.31 -16.62
N THR A 116 -13.56 9.11 -16.33
CA THR A 116 -14.06 9.21 -14.96
C THR A 116 -13.45 8.11 -14.09
N MET A 117 -13.54 8.22 -12.77
CA MET A 117 -13.05 7.16 -11.88
C MET A 117 -13.77 5.83 -12.13
N ASP A 118 -15.06 5.86 -12.48
CA ASP A 118 -15.85 4.66 -12.79
C ASP A 118 -15.40 3.96 -14.08
N GLU A 119 -14.84 4.71 -15.02
CA GLU A 119 -14.28 4.21 -16.29
C GLU A 119 -12.79 3.83 -16.19
N SER A 120 -12.14 4.20 -15.09
CA SER A 120 -10.71 3.96 -14.85
C SER A 120 -10.46 2.55 -14.30
N SER A 121 -9.26 2.00 -14.48
CA SER A 121 -8.92 0.68 -13.94
C SER A 121 -8.95 0.65 -12.40
N SER A 122 -9.15 -0.54 -11.82
CA SER A 122 -9.13 -0.71 -10.35
C SER A 122 -7.80 -0.28 -9.73
N ALA A 123 -6.67 -0.54 -10.40
CA ALA A 123 -5.33 -0.06 -10.02
C ALA A 123 -5.24 1.47 -9.92
N VAL A 124 -5.82 2.17 -10.89
CA VAL A 124 -5.83 3.64 -10.89
C VAL A 124 -6.71 4.17 -9.76
N ARG A 125 -7.79 3.47 -9.40
CA ARG A 125 -8.63 3.87 -8.27
C ARG A 125 -7.96 3.60 -6.92
N SER A 126 -7.29 2.46 -6.75
CA SER A 126 -6.66 2.11 -5.47
C SER A 126 -5.49 3.02 -5.11
N LEU A 127 -4.76 3.52 -6.12
CA LEU A 127 -3.62 4.44 -5.92
C LEU A 127 -4.01 5.91 -5.88
N LEU A 128 -5.30 6.25 -5.99
CA LEU A 128 -5.76 7.63 -6.03
C LEU A 128 -5.30 8.42 -4.79
N ASP A 129 -5.54 7.87 -3.59
CA ASP A 129 -5.23 8.56 -2.33
C ASP A 129 -3.73 8.77 -2.17
N VAL A 130 -2.92 7.78 -2.55
CA VAL A 130 -1.45 7.88 -2.58
C VAL A 130 -1.02 8.98 -3.55
N GLY A 131 -1.59 9.03 -4.75
CA GLY A 131 -1.26 10.05 -5.74
C GLY A 131 -1.58 11.46 -5.27
N PHE A 132 -2.75 11.65 -4.64
CA PHE A 132 -3.13 12.94 -4.06
C PHE A 132 -2.24 13.32 -2.88
N TYR A 133 -1.91 12.38 -2.00
CA TYR A 133 -1.01 12.61 -0.90
C TYR A 133 0.36 13.09 -1.41
N LEU A 134 0.96 12.35 -2.35
CA LEU A 134 2.26 12.68 -2.93
C LEU A 134 2.29 14.06 -3.57
N LYS A 135 1.25 14.43 -4.32
CA LYS A 135 1.21 15.68 -5.08
C LYS A 135 0.86 16.90 -4.21
N HIS A 136 0.05 16.73 -3.17
CA HIS A 136 -0.60 17.86 -2.51
C HIS A 136 -0.33 18.02 -1.01
N ILE A 137 0.07 16.96 -0.30
CA ILE A 137 0.19 17.00 1.17
C ILE A 137 1.58 16.59 1.65
N ALA A 138 2.22 15.64 0.98
CA ALA A 138 3.44 14.99 1.46
C ALA A 138 4.50 15.98 1.96
N SER A 139 4.94 15.76 3.19
CA SER A 139 5.97 16.55 3.86
C SER A 139 6.93 15.66 4.67
N PRO A 140 8.21 16.05 4.83
CA PRO A 140 9.15 15.30 5.66
C PRO A 140 8.66 15.18 7.11
N GLY A 141 8.77 13.98 7.69
CA GLY A 141 8.25 13.66 9.02
C GLY A 141 6.81 13.14 9.05
N ASP A 142 6.13 13.10 7.90
CA ASP A 142 4.83 12.45 7.80
C ASP A 142 4.95 10.92 7.91
N ILE A 143 3.87 10.30 8.38
CA ILE A 143 3.70 8.84 8.35
C ILE A 143 2.68 8.48 7.27
N LEU A 144 3.12 7.80 6.22
CA LEU A 144 2.28 7.25 5.17
C LEU A 144 1.97 5.78 5.48
N MET A 145 0.71 5.47 5.77
CA MET A 145 0.23 4.11 5.97
C MET A 145 -0.46 3.62 4.70
N VAL A 146 -0.02 2.49 4.14
CA VAL A 146 -0.60 1.88 2.94
C VAL A 146 -0.93 0.43 3.20
N ASP A 147 -2.19 0.05 3.00
CA ASP A 147 -2.67 -1.32 3.18
C ASP A 147 -2.71 -2.02 1.83
N GLU A 148 -1.99 -3.14 1.70
CA GLU A 148 -1.93 -4.00 0.50
C GLU A 148 -1.78 -3.20 -0.82
N PRO A 149 -0.71 -2.40 -1.00
CA PRO A 149 -0.50 -1.58 -2.19
C PRO A 149 -0.43 -2.38 -3.49
N GLU A 150 -0.18 -3.68 -3.43
CA GLU A 150 -0.13 -4.61 -4.56
C GLU A 150 -1.50 -4.93 -5.16
N LEU A 151 -2.60 -4.62 -4.46
CA LEU A 151 -3.94 -4.96 -4.93
C LEU A 151 -4.22 -4.35 -6.31
N ASN A 152 -4.57 -5.21 -7.26
CA ASN A 152 -4.83 -4.87 -8.66
C ASN A 152 -3.62 -4.40 -9.48
N LEU A 153 -2.38 -4.50 -8.96
CA LEU A 153 -1.18 -4.11 -9.69
C LEU A 153 -0.47 -5.28 -10.35
N HIS A 154 0.03 -5.03 -11.55
CA HIS A 154 0.96 -5.94 -12.24
C HIS A 154 2.27 -6.09 -11.44
N PRO A 155 2.92 -7.27 -11.40
CA PRO A 155 4.17 -7.47 -10.67
C PRO A 155 5.26 -6.43 -10.95
N GLU A 156 5.37 -5.99 -12.20
CA GLU A 156 6.31 -4.91 -12.58
C GLU A 156 6.02 -3.59 -11.83
N ASN A 157 4.74 -3.23 -11.71
CA ASN A 157 4.32 -2.03 -10.99
C ASN A 157 4.45 -2.18 -9.47
N GLN A 158 4.33 -3.41 -8.94
CA GLN A 158 4.59 -3.68 -7.52
C GLN A 158 6.07 -3.40 -7.18
N ARG A 159 7.01 -3.80 -8.06
CA ARG A 159 8.43 -3.45 -7.93
C ARG A 159 8.65 -1.93 -7.97
N ARG A 160 8.03 -1.24 -8.93
CA ARG A 160 8.14 0.23 -9.05
C ARG A 160 7.58 0.96 -7.82
N ILE A 161 6.48 0.47 -7.22
CA ILE A 161 5.96 1.02 -5.96
C ILE A 161 6.93 0.81 -4.80
N ALA A 162 7.58 -0.36 -4.72
CA ALA A 162 8.59 -0.59 -3.69
C ALA A 162 9.76 0.41 -3.80
N ARG A 163 10.24 0.68 -5.03
CA ARG A 163 11.24 1.73 -5.30
C ARG A 163 10.74 3.11 -4.91
N LEU A 164 9.49 3.44 -5.23
CA LEU A 164 8.87 4.70 -4.85
C LEU A 164 8.88 4.88 -3.33
N PHE A 165 8.43 3.88 -2.56
CA PHE A 165 8.45 3.92 -1.11
C PHE A 165 9.86 4.07 -0.54
N ALA A 166 10.85 3.40 -1.13
CA ALA A 166 12.24 3.56 -0.74
C ALA A 166 12.73 5.01 -0.89
N ARG A 167 12.39 5.67 -2.00
CA ARG A 167 12.70 7.09 -2.21
C ARG A 167 12.03 7.99 -1.17
N LEU A 168 10.75 7.75 -0.86
CA LEU A 168 10.03 8.53 0.17
C LEU A 168 10.70 8.40 1.54
N VAL A 169 11.13 7.19 1.90
CA VAL A 169 11.85 6.93 3.15
C VAL A 169 13.19 7.66 3.20
N ASN A 170 13.90 7.71 2.07
CA ASN A 170 15.14 8.48 1.96
C ASN A 170 14.93 9.99 2.06
N LEU A 171 13.75 10.50 1.70
CA LEU A 171 13.34 11.90 1.88
C LEU A 171 12.78 12.22 3.27
N GLY A 172 12.76 11.26 4.19
CA GLY A 172 12.33 11.45 5.57
C GLY A 172 10.84 11.28 5.80
N ILE A 173 10.12 10.63 4.88
CA ILE A 173 8.73 10.20 5.09
C ILE A 173 8.73 8.80 5.68
N GLU A 174 8.06 8.59 6.80
CA GLU A 174 7.92 7.26 7.40
C GLU A 174 6.84 6.48 6.67
N VAL A 175 7.22 5.39 6.00
CA VAL A 175 6.24 4.54 5.29
C VAL A 175 5.95 3.29 6.11
N PHE A 176 4.67 3.02 6.39
CA PHE A 176 4.16 1.78 6.97
C PHE A 176 3.34 1.04 5.90
N VAL A 177 3.73 -0.18 5.56
CA VAL A 177 3.09 -0.98 4.52
C VAL A 177 2.65 -2.31 5.08
N THR A 178 1.43 -2.74 4.80
CA THR A 178 1.06 -4.17 4.91
C THR A 178 1.14 -4.78 3.52
N THR A 179 1.65 -6.00 3.40
CA THR A 179 1.80 -6.66 2.09
C THR A 179 1.71 -8.17 2.24
N HIS A 180 1.17 -8.82 1.22
CA HIS A 180 1.30 -10.24 0.94
C HIS A 180 2.20 -10.48 -0.27
N SER A 181 2.57 -9.43 -1.01
CA SER A 181 3.37 -9.51 -2.23
C SER A 181 4.84 -9.82 -1.97
N ASP A 182 5.28 -10.94 -2.54
CA ASP A 182 6.69 -11.31 -2.66
C ASP A 182 7.49 -10.32 -3.49
N TYR A 183 6.87 -9.73 -4.51
CA TYR A 183 7.57 -8.80 -5.41
C TYR A 183 7.99 -7.53 -4.67
N ILE A 184 7.15 -7.03 -3.75
CA ILE A 184 7.48 -5.86 -2.94
C ILE A 184 8.64 -6.20 -1.99
N VAL A 185 8.54 -7.32 -1.26
CA VAL A 185 9.57 -7.73 -0.30
C VAL A 185 10.91 -7.99 -1.01
N LYS A 186 10.91 -8.72 -2.13
CA LYS A 186 12.12 -9.01 -2.93
C LYS A 186 12.74 -7.77 -3.54
N GLU A 187 11.93 -6.81 -4.00
CA GLU A 187 12.45 -5.57 -4.55
C GLU A 187 13.13 -4.73 -3.46
N LEU A 188 12.49 -4.58 -2.29
CA LEU A 188 13.12 -3.90 -1.15
C LEU A 188 14.39 -4.60 -0.70
N ASN A 189 14.40 -5.94 -0.75
CA ASN A 189 15.58 -6.71 -0.46
C ASN A 189 16.73 -6.37 -1.44
N THR A 190 16.41 -6.31 -2.73
CA THR A 190 17.35 -5.91 -3.78
C THR A 190 17.92 -4.52 -3.52
N LEU A 191 17.08 -3.55 -3.13
CA LEU A 191 17.52 -2.18 -2.82
C LEU A 191 18.46 -2.10 -1.61
N ILE A 192 18.32 -2.98 -0.63
CA ILE A 192 19.24 -3.10 0.51
C ILE A 192 20.57 -3.70 0.04
N MET A 193 20.51 -4.84 -0.66
CA MET A 193 21.70 -5.54 -1.15
C MET A 193 22.53 -4.68 -2.10
N LEU A 194 21.89 -3.88 -2.96
CA LEU A 194 22.58 -2.97 -3.89
C LEU A 194 23.32 -1.82 -3.18
N ASN A 195 22.95 -1.48 -1.95
CA ASN A 195 23.57 -0.39 -1.18
C ASN A 195 24.95 -0.75 -0.59
N HIS A 196 25.48 -1.94 -0.87
CA HIS A 196 26.75 -2.44 -0.34
C HIS A 196 28.02 -1.81 -0.93
N GLY A 197 27.90 -0.85 -1.86
CA GLY A 197 29.04 -0.09 -2.41
C GLY A 197 30.13 -0.94 -3.08
N ARG A 198 29.80 -2.16 -3.53
CA ARG A 198 30.73 -3.04 -4.25
C ARG A 198 30.68 -2.69 -5.75
N PRO A 199 31.82 -2.61 -6.46
CA PRO A 199 31.84 -2.18 -7.87
C PRO A 199 30.98 -3.02 -8.84
N HIS A 200 30.77 -4.30 -8.53
CA HIS A 200 29.89 -5.15 -9.37
C HIS A 200 28.41 -4.86 -9.15
N LEU A 201 28.01 -4.46 -7.92
CA LEU A 201 26.63 -4.11 -7.59
C LEU A 201 26.25 -2.76 -8.21
N GLU A 202 27.17 -1.81 -8.22
CA GLU A 202 26.98 -0.53 -8.91
C GLU A 202 26.76 -0.73 -10.42
N ARG A 203 27.46 -1.71 -11.03
CA ARG A 203 27.25 -2.07 -12.42
C ARG A 203 25.86 -2.66 -12.66
N ILE A 204 25.44 -3.61 -11.82
CA ILE A 204 24.10 -4.21 -11.89
C ILE A 204 23.02 -3.13 -11.70
N ALA A 205 23.21 -2.23 -10.74
CA ALA A 205 22.31 -1.11 -10.51
C ALA A 205 22.15 -0.23 -11.77
N GLN A 206 23.26 0.08 -12.45
CA GLN A 206 23.23 0.85 -13.70
C GLN A 206 22.57 0.08 -14.85
N GLU A 207 22.88 -1.21 -15.02
CA GLU A 207 22.32 -2.06 -16.08
C GLU A 207 20.81 -2.24 -15.95
N GLU A 208 20.31 -2.39 -14.73
CA GLU A 208 18.90 -2.61 -14.41
C GLU A 208 18.14 -1.30 -14.12
N GLY A 209 18.81 -0.14 -14.24
CA GLY A 209 18.20 1.19 -14.11
C GLY A 209 17.75 1.56 -12.69
N TYR A 210 18.44 1.07 -11.66
CA TYR A 210 18.24 1.52 -10.27
C TYR A 210 18.91 2.86 -10.03
N LEU A 211 18.24 3.73 -9.28
CA LEU A 211 18.77 5.04 -8.92
C LEU A 211 19.44 4.99 -7.53
N PRO A 212 20.52 5.77 -7.31
CA PRO A 212 21.14 5.86 -5.97
C PRO A 212 20.17 6.33 -4.88
N GLU A 213 19.17 7.13 -5.27
CA GLU A 213 18.12 7.65 -4.38
C GLU A 213 17.14 6.58 -3.90
N GLU A 214 17.08 5.43 -4.58
CA GLU A 214 16.21 4.29 -4.25
C GLU A 214 16.88 3.32 -3.25
N LEU A 215 18.21 3.41 -3.09
CA LEU A 215 18.96 2.48 -2.25
C LEU A 215 18.58 2.64 -0.78
N LEU A 216 18.37 1.52 -0.08
CA LEU A 216 17.96 1.51 1.31
C LEU A 216 19.09 1.05 2.21
N SER A 217 19.21 1.68 3.38
CA SER A 217 20.06 1.18 4.47
C SER A 217 19.24 0.20 5.32
N PRO A 218 19.84 -0.90 5.80
CA PRO A 218 19.18 -1.84 6.72
C PRO A 218 18.55 -1.15 7.93
N ASP A 219 19.18 -0.10 8.46
CA ASP A 219 18.68 0.65 9.62
C ASP A 219 17.38 1.43 9.37
N LYS A 220 17.06 1.71 8.10
CA LYS A 220 15.86 2.47 7.71
C LYS A 220 14.65 1.58 7.48
N ILE A 221 14.78 0.26 7.57
CA ILE A 221 13.69 -0.69 7.32
C ILE A 221 13.52 -1.64 8.50
N ARG A 222 12.27 -1.97 8.82
CA ARG A 222 11.89 -3.01 9.76
C ARG A 222 10.81 -3.87 9.13
N VAL A 223 10.98 -5.18 9.19
CA VAL A 223 10.03 -6.13 8.61
C VAL A 223 9.50 -7.01 9.73
N TYR A 224 8.19 -7.17 9.75
CA TYR A 224 7.45 -7.98 10.71
C TYR A 224 6.62 -9.01 9.96
N ILE A 225 6.71 -10.27 10.37
CA ILE A 225 5.98 -11.40 9.78
C ILE A 225 4.83 -11.75 10.72
N ALA A 226 3.61 -11.81 10.19
CA ALA A 226 2.45 -12.27 10.93
C ALA A 226 2.39 -13.80 10.90
N GLU A 227 2.56 -14.45 12.05
CA GLU A 227 2.56 -15.91 12.16
C GLU A 227 1.94 -16.41 13.47
N GLU A 228 1.63 -17.70 13.55
CA GLU A 228 1.20 -18.33 14.80
C GLU A 228 2.42 -18.62 15.70
N GLY A 229 2.52 -17.88 16.81
CA GLY A 229 3.56 -18.03 17.81
C GLY A 229 3.05 -18.60 19.13
N LEU A 230 3.96 -19.19 19.91
CA LEU A 230 3.70 -19.58 21.29
C LEU A 230 3.89 -18.40 22.24
N LEU A 231 2.81 -17.66 22.50
CA LEU A 231 2.82 -16.52 23.40
C LEU A 231 2.55 -16.92 24.85
N LYS A 232 3.28 -16.30 25.79
CA LYS A 232 3.00 -16.39 27.22
C LYS A 232 2.08 -15.23 27.59
N GLN A 233 0.78 -15.49 27.68
CA GLN A 233 -0.19 -14.49 28.17
C GLN A 233 0.12 -14.11 29.63
N GLU A 234 -0.03 -12.82 29.96
CA GLU A 234 0.09 -12.35 31.34
C GLU A 234 -0.79 -13.19 32.29
N GLY A 235 -0.19 -13.67 33.38
CA GLY A 235 -0.86 -14.49 34.39
C GLY A 235 -0.98 -15.98 34.08
N LYS A 236 -0.62 -16.48 32.88
CA LYS A 236 -0.67 -17.92 32.55
C LYS A 236 0.72 -18.57 32.54
N LYS A 237 0.85 -19.72 33.21
CA LYS A 237 2.09 -20.52 33.21
C LYS A 237 2.37 -21.22 31.87
N ARG A 238 1.33 -21.51 31.08
CA ARG A 238 1.43 -22.28 29.83
C ARG A 238 1.36 -21.34 28.62
N ARG A 239 2.30 -21.51 27.68
CA ARG A 239 2.27 -20.80 26.39
C ARG A 239 1.07 -21.27 25.57
N THR A 240 0.36 -20.35 24.96
CA THR A 240 -0.78 -20.61 24.07
C THR A 240 -0.42 -20.18 22.66
N ARG A 241 -0.83 -20.97 21.66
CA ARG A 241 -0.74 -20.53 20.26
C ARG A 241 -1.68 -19.35 20.06
N ALA A 242 -1.13 -18.28 19.51
CA ALA A 242 -1.87 -17.09 19.12
C ALA A 242 -1.13 -16.40 17.96
N LEU A 243 -1.86 -15.65 17.16
CA LEU A 243 -1.27 -14.81 16.12
C LEU A 243 -0.38 -13.75 16.78
N THR A 244 0.84 -13.62 16.26
CA THR A 244 1.84 -12.66 16.72
C THR A 244 2.59 -12.10 15.53
N PHE A 245 3.30 -11.00 15.76
CA PHE A 245 4.31 -10.51 14.84
C PHE A 245 5.69 -10.92 15.32
N THR A 246 6.50 -11.47 14.42
CA THR A 246 7.93 -11.72 14.64
C THR A 246 8.74 -10.78 13.76
N SER A 247 9.78 -10.17 14.32
CA SER A 247 10.69 -9.34 13.53
C SER A 247 11.51 -10.25 12.63
N ALA A 248 11.58 -9.94 11.34
CA ALA A 248 12.56 -10.57 10.46
C ALA A 248 13.95 -9.99 10.74
N ASP A 249 14.97 -10.84 10.59
CA ASP A 249 16.35 -10.39 10.59
C ASP A 249 16.68 -9.78 9.22
N ILE A 250 17.38 -8.65 9.23
CA ILE A 250 17.77 -7.91 8.03
C ILE A 250 19.29 -7.88 8.01
N ASP A 251 19.87 -8.76 7.21
CA ASP A 251 21.31 -8.78 6.97
C ASP A 251 21.66 -7.81 5.83
N PRO A 252 22.73 -7.00 5.97
CA PRO A 252 23.14 -6.10 4.91
C PRO A 252 23.53 -6.82 3.60
N GLU A 253 24.14 -8.02 3.66
CA GLU A 253 24.63 -8.77 2.49
C GLU A 253 23.60 -9.75 1.94
N LEU A 254 22.91 -10.47 2.81
CA LEU A 254 21.94 -11.50 2.44
C LEU A 254 20.51 -10.96 2.35
N GLY A 255 20.26 -9.81 2.96
CA GLY A 255 18.99 -9.14 2.89
C GLY A 255 17.99 -9.54 3.98
N ILE A 256 16.70 -9.39 3.70
CA ILE A 256 15.60 -9.72 4.60
C ILE A 256 15.34 -11.23 4.55
N GLU A 257 15.51 -11.93 5.68
CA GLU A 257 15.21 -13.35 5.78
C GLU A 257 13.71 -13.55 6.14
N VAL A 258 12.92 -14.06 5.19
CA VAL A 258 11.48 -14.26 5.37
C VAL A 258 11.10 -15.74 5.22
N GLY A 259 11.28 -16.49 6.30
CA GLY A 259 11.13 -17.96 6.29
C GLY A 259 9.74 -18.53 5.95
N SER A 260 8.71 -17.69 5.79
CA SER A 260 7.35 -18.13 5.43
C SER A 260 7.10 -18.27 3.92
N PHE A 261 7.83 -17.55 3.05
CA PHE A 261 7.63 -17.61 1.58
C PHE A 261 8.30 -18.79 0.94
N ASP A 262 9.54 -19.04 1.35
CA ASP A 262 10.44 -19.93 0.63
C ASP A 262 9.85 -21.33 0.49
N LYS A 263 9.20 -21.86 1.53
CA LYS A 263 8.65 -23.23 1.50
C LYS A 263 7.61 -23.45 0.41
N THR A 264 6.67 -22.52 0.21
CA THR A 264 5.60 -22.69 -0.78
C THR A 264 6.17 -22.55 -2.19
N ILE A 265 7.02 -21.55 -2.42
CA ILE A 265 7.66 -21.31 -3.71
C ILE A 265 8.58 -22.47 -4.06
N ASP A 266 9.44 -22.90 -3.14
CA ASP A 266 10.34 -24.03 -3.34
C ASP A 266 9.59 -25.32 -3.61
N THR A 267 8.44 -25.53 -2.96
CA THR A 267 7.58 -26.69 -3.24
C THR A 267 7.03 -26.62 -4.66
N MET A 268 6.57 -25.45 -5.11
CA MET A 268 6.07 -25.26 -6.47
C MET A 268 7.18 -25.45 -7.51
N ASN A 269 8.35 -24.84 -7.28
CA ASN A 269 9.51 -24.96 -8.16
C ASN A 269 9.96 -26.41 -8.25
N ARG A 270 10.05 -27.13 -7.12
CA ARG A 270 10.40 -28.55 -7.10
C ARG A 270 9.40 -29.39 -7.89
N ILE A 271 8.10 -29.17 -7.71
CA ILE A 271 7.06 -29.89 -8.47
C ILE A 271 7.19 -29.61 -9.97
N GLN A 272 7.45 -28.36 -10.36
CA GLN A 272 7.63 -27.99 -11.76
C GLN A 272 8.91 -28.59 -12.35
N GLU A 273 10.01 -28.58 -11.59
CA GLU A 273 11.25 -29.25 -11.98
C GLU A 273 11.05 -30.75 -12.16
N GLU A 274 10.33 -31.42 -11.24
CA GLU A 274 9.96 -32.84 -11.37
C GLU A 274 9.08 -33.10 -12.60
N ILE A 275 8.14 -32.20 -12.93
CA ILE A 275 7.32 -32.35 -14.15
C ILE A 275 8.16 -32.25 -15.43
N VAL A 276 9.15 -31.35 -15.44
CA VAL A 276 9.95 -31.08 -16.65
C VAL A 276 11.11 -32.07 -16.81
N TRP A 277 11.73 -32.49 -15.70
CA TRP A 277 12.99 -33.24 -15.68
C TRP A 277 12.90 -34.60 -14.97
N GLY A 278 11.73 -35.00 -14.44
CA GLY A 278 11.59 -36.22 -13.64
C GLY A 278 11.64 -37.54 -14.41
N ASP A 279 11.63 -37.50 -15.75
CA ASP A 279 11.72 -38.68 -16.62
C ASP A 279 13.14 -38.90 -17.21
N GLU A 280 14.11 -38.04 -16.89
CA GLU A 280 15.55 -38.21 -17.22
C GLU A 280 16.32 -38.89 -16.07
#